data_AF-A0A0U5FNP1-F1
#
_entry.id   AF-A0A0U5FNP1-F1
#
_cell.length_a   1.000
_cell.length_b   1.000
_cell.length_c   1.000
_cell.angle_alpha   90.00
_cell.angle_beta   90.00
_cell.angle_gamma   90.00
#
_symmetry.space_group_name_H-M   'P 1'
#
loop_
_entity.id
_entity.type
_entity.pdbx_description
1 polymer ?
#
loop_
_entity_poly.entity_id
_entity_poly.type
_entity_poly.pdbx_seq_one_letter_code
_entity_poly.pdbx_strand_id
1 'polypeptide(L)' 'SRRWENNGIKKSDPYRQSSPEEKFNEKGETSEKTIVRANGTTLEYTYIKSDGSGKAKEVLKDFTLEGTLAADGKTTLKVT' A
#
# COMPACT_ATOMS: atom_id res chain seq x y z
N SER A 1 23.32 22.69 -27.30
CA SER A 1 21.97 22.54 -27.90
C SER A 1 21.47 21.12 -27.80
N ARG A 2 20.33 20.92 -27.13
CA ARG A 2 19.30 19.92 -27.48
C ARG A 2 18.04 20.23 -26.67
N ARG A 3 17.25 21.18 -27.20
CA ARG A 3 15.85 21.40 -26.84
C ARG A 3 15.07 20.16 -27.22
N TRP A 4 14.28 19.61 -26.30
CA TRP A 4 13.26 18.61 -26.61
C TRP A 4 11.90 19.31 -26.53
N GLU A 5 11.36 19.66 -27.69
CA GLU A 5 9.97 20.07 -27.87
C GLU A 5 9.13 18.79 -27.89
N ASN A 6 8.33 18.55 -26.85
CA ASN A 6 7.37 17.45 -26.84
C ASN A 6 6.00 17.97 -27.29
N ASN A 7 5.74 17.85 -28.59
CA ASN A 7 4.42 17.91 -29.19
C ASN A 7 3.58 16.69 -28.78
N GLY A 8 2.41 16.91 -28.17
CA GLY A 8 1.21 16.10 -28.45
C GLY A 8 0.95 14.80 -27.67
N ILE A 9 1.82 14.35 -26.75
CA ILE A 9 1.48 13.21 -25.88
C ILE A 9 0.81 13.74 -24.62
N LYS A 10 -0.53 13.61 -24.51
CA LYS A 10 -1.18 13.59 -23.20
C LYS A 10 -0.62 12.38 -22.46
N LYS A 11 0.42 12.60 -21.66
CA LYS A 11 0.91 11.62 -20.70
C LYS A 11 -0.26 11.34 -19.76
N SER A 12 -0.99 10.24 -19.97
CA SER A 12 -1.64 9.58 -18.83
C SER A 12 -0.53 9.36 -17.80
N ASP A 13 -0.63 10.00 -16.63
CA ASP A 13 0.45 10.11 -15.66
C ASP A 13 1.26 8.81 -15.52
N PRO A 14 2.53 8.74 -16.00
CA PRO A 14 3.36 7.56 -15.86
C PRO A 14 3.85 7.34 -14.42
N TYR A 15 3.33 8.11 -13.46
CA TYR A 15 3.84 8.25 -12.10
C TYR A 15 2.86 7.82 -11.00
N ARG A 16 1.84 7.02 -11.34
CA ARG A 16 1.13 6.25 -10.31
C ARG A 16 1.75 4.87 -10.16
N GLN A 17 3.07 4.81 -9.96
CA GLN A 17 3.73 3.59 -9.52
C GLN A 17 3.28 3.32 -8.10
N SER A 18 2.56 2.22 -7.88
CA SER A 18 2.24 1.76 -6.54
C SER A 18 3.53 1.30 -5.86
N SER A 19 3.99 2.05 -4.86
CA SER A 19 5.19 1.71 -4.09
C SER A 19 4.76 1.09 -2.76
N PRO A 20 5.11 -0.19 -2.49
CA PRO A 20 5.02 -0.73 -1.15
C PRO A 20 6.15 -0.15 -0.29
N GLU A 21 5.80 0.39 0.87
CA GLU A 21 6.76 0.78 1.92
C GLU A 21 6.72 -0.28 3.03
N GLU A 22 7.87 -0.73 3.49
CA GLU A 22 7.99 -1.74 4.55
C GLU A 22 8.91 -1.22 5.66
N LYS A 23 8.52 -1.48 6.91
CA LYS A 23 9.37 -1.29 8.09
C LYS A 23 9.71 -2.65 8.68
N PHE A 24 10.92 -2.77 9.20
CA PHE A 24 11.43 -3.99 9.79
C PHE A 24 11.68 -3.79 11.29
N ASN A 25 11.46 -4.85 12.07
CA ASN A 25 11.81 -4.88 13.49
C ASN A 25 13.32 -5.15 13.67
N GLU A 26 13.78 -5.18 14.93
CA GLU A 26 15.20 -5.41 15.29
C GLU A 26 15.75 -6.76 14.79
N LYS A 27 14.87 -7.72 14.48
CA LYS A 27 15.23 -9.04 13.94
C LYS A 27 15.26 -9.07 12.41
N GLY A 28 14.94 -7.96 11.75
CA GLY A 28 14.82 -7.88 10.30
C GLY A 28 13.49 -8.43 9.74
N GLU A 29 12.50 -8.72 10.58
CA GLU A 29 11.18 -9.16 10.15
C GLU A 29 10.28 -7.95 9.87
N THR A 30 9.40 -8.05 8.86
CA THR A 30 8.45 -6.97 8.55
C THR A 30 7.52 -6.70 9.74
N SER A 31 7.48 -5.47 10.22
CA SER A 31 6.62 -5.02 11.32
C SER A 31 5.43 -4.19 10.84
N GLU A 32 5.62 -3.44 9.75
CA GLU A 32 4.60 -2.62 9.10
C GLU A 32 4.77 -2.66 7.58
N LYS A 33 3.66 -2.57 6.85
CA LYS A 33 3.65 -2.50 5.40
C LYS A 33 2.54 -1.58 4.91
N THR A 34 2.88 -0.62 4.07
CA THR A 34 1.92 0.32 3.46
C THR A 34 1.94 0.15 1.96
N ILE A 35 0.77 -0.05 1.36
CA ILE A 35 0.61 -0.21 -0.09
C ILE A 35 -0.26 0.93 -0.60
N VAL A 36 0.33 1.87 -1.33
CA VAL A 36 -0.42 2.92 -2.04
C VAL A 36 -0.73 2.42 -3.45
N ARG A 37 -2.02 2.27 -3.77
CA ARG A 37 -2.44 1.79 -5.09
C ARG A 37 -2.50 2.94 -6.10
N ALA A 38 -2.48 2.60 -7.38
CA ALA A 38 -2.59 3.58 -8.46
C ALA A 38 -3.91 4.40 -8.40
N ASN A 39 -4.98 3.92 -7.78
CA ASN A 39 -6.19 4.74 -7.59
C ASN A 39 -6.10 5.70 -6.38
N GLY A 40 -4.98 5.72 -5.64
CA GLY A 40 -4.76 6.56 -4.46
C GLY A 40 -5.32 5.98 -3.15
N THR A 41 -5.91 4.78 -3.19
CA THR A 41 -6.30 4.06 -1.96
C THR A 41 -5.07 3.43 -1.31
N THR A 42 -5.12 3.24 0.00
CA THR A 42 -4.00 2.72 0.78
C THR A 42 -4.43 1.48 1.55
N LEU A 43 -3.57 0.46 1.57
CA LEU A 43 -3.69 -0.69 2.45
C LEU A 43 -2.54 -0.67 3.46
N GLU A 44 -2.86 -0.53 4.73
CA GLU A 44 -1.92 -0.43 5.84
C GLU A 44 -1.98 -1.71 6.67
N TYR A 45 -0.82 -2.35 6.84
CA TYR A 45 -0.62 -3.47 7.74
C TYR A 45 0.26 -3.03 8.88
N THR A 46 -0.21 -3.25 10.10
CA THR A 46 0.52 -2.87 11.33
C THR A 46 0.54 -4.04 12.30
N TYR A 47 1.52 -4.02 13.20
CA TYR A 47 1.72 -5.08 14.19
C TYR A 47 1.82 -6.47 13.53
N ILE A 48 2.53 -6.54 12.40
CA ILE A 48 2.81 -7.80 11.73
C ILE A 48 3.70 -8.62 12.67
N LYS A 49 3.25 -9.81 13.01
CA LYS A 49 3.96 -10.78 13.85
C LYS A 49 4.83 -11.67 12.98
N SER A 50 5.72 -12.43 13.60
CA SER A 50 6.61 -13.37 12.90
C SER A 50 5.87 -14.48 12.14
N ASP A 51 4.59 -14.76 12.48
CA ASP A 51 3.74 -15.70 11.73
C ASP A 51 3.07 -15.07 10.49
N GLY A 52 3.33 -13.79 10.21
CA GLY A 52 2.73 -13.03 9.12
C GLY A 52 1.34 -12.47 9.42
N SER A 53 0.75 -12.76 10.57
CA SER A 53 -0.55 -12.19 10.98
C SER A 53 -0.40 -10.77 11.53
N GLY A 54 -1.45 -9.95 11.44
CA GLY A 54 -1.42 -8.57 11.89
C GLY A 54 -2.76 -7.85 11.81
N LYS A 55 -2.74 -6.54 12.04
CA LYS A 55 -3.88 -5.66 11.78
C LYS A 55 -3.85 -5.20 10.33
N ALA A 56 -5.02 -5.02 9.75
CA ALA A 56 -5.19 -4.47 8.41
C ALA A 56 -6.14 -3.29 8.44
N LYS A 57 -5.82 -2.24 7.69
CA LYS A 57 -6.64 -1.06 7.52
C LYS A 57 -6.61 -0.64 6.05
N GLU A 58 -7.77 -0.50 5.44
CA GLU A 58 -7.90 0.00 4.07
C GLU A 58 -8.50 1.40 4.09
N VAL A 59 -7.73 2.37 3.59
CA VAL A 59 -8.15 3.77 3.46
C VAL A 59 -8.65 3.97 2.04
N LEU A 60 -9.96 4.19 1.93
CA LEU A 60 -10.66 4.53 0.71
C LEU A 60 -10.96 6.03 0.70
N LYS A 61 -11.50 6.54 -0.41
CA LYS A 61 -11.68 7.99 -0.60
C LYS A 61 -12.53 8.65 0.50
N ASP A 62 -13.59 7.96 0.93
CA ASP A 62 -14.61 8.54 1.82
C ASP A 62 -14.78 7.76 3.14
N PHE A 63 -14.12 6.60 3.29
CA PHE A 63 -14.22 5.76 4.47
C PHE A 63 -12.98 4.91 4.68
N THR A 64 -12.85 4.38 5.89
CA THR A 64 -11.80 3.45 6.28
C THR A 64 -12.43 2.13 6.70
N LEU A 65 -11.88 1.03 6.22
CA LEU A 65 -12.22 -0.31 6.69
C LEU A 65 -11.10 -0.84 7.59
N GLU A 66 -11.48 -1.47 8.69
CA GLU A 66 -10.54 -2.10 9.61
C GLU A 66 -10.75 -3.61 9.64
N GLY A 67 -9.68 -4.33 9.95
CA GLY A 67 -9.70 -5.78 10.01
C GLY A 67 -8.35 -6.38 10.34
N THR A 68 -8.12 -7.58 9.80
CA THR A 68 -6.95 -8.41 10.15
C THR A 68 -6.30 -9.01 8.92
N LEU A 69 -4.98 -9.15 8.98
CA LEU A 69 -4.16 -9.97 8.10
C LEU A 69 -3.95 -11.33 8.77
N ALA A 70 -4.31 -12.41 8.09
CA ALA A 70 -4.05 -13.78 8.53
C ALA A 70 -2.68 -14.26 8.04
N ALA A 71 -2.13 -15.29 8.71
CA ALA A 71 -0.83 -15.88 8.41
C ALA A 71 -0.72 -16.47 6.99
N ASP A 72 -1.85 -16.85 6.39
CA ASP A 72 -1.94 -17.31 4.99
C ASP A 72 -1.92 -16.15 3.97
N GLY A 73 -1.73 -14.90 4.44
CA GLY A 73 -1.76 -13.68 3.64
C GLY A 73 -3.15 -13.15 3.34
N LYS A 74 -4.22 -13.81 3.82
CA LYS A 74 -5.59 -13.36 3.58
C LYS A 74 -5.93 -12.16 4.46
N THR A 75 -6.38 -11.08 3.82
CA THR A 75 -6.88 -9.89 4.52
C THR A 75 -8.41 -9.94 4.61
N THR A 76 -8.95 -9.74 5.80
CA THR A 76 -10.40 -9.65 6.04
C THR A 76 -10.72 -8.31 6.66
N LEU A 77 -11.59 -7.54 6.02
CA LEU A 77 -12.03 -6.21 6.45
C LEU A 77 -13.51 -6.25 6.81
N LYS A 78 -13.89 -5.50 7.84
CA LYS A 78 -15.28 -5.43 8.31
C LYS A 78 -15.90 -4.09 7.94
N VAL A 79 -17.16 -4.14 7.50
CA VAL A 79 -18.02 -2.97 7.37
C VAL A 79 -18.84 -2.89 8.65
N THR A 80 -18.83 -1.73 9.30
CA THR A 80 -19.65 -1.40 10.48
C THR A 80 -20.84 -0.54 10.09
#